data_AF-A0A9J6DUK1-F1
#
_entry.id   AF-A0A9J6DUK1-F1
#
_cell.length_a   1.000
_cell.length_b   1.000
_cell.length_c   1.000
_cell.angle_alpha   90.00
_cell.angle_beta   90.00
_cell.angle_gamma   90.00
#
_symmetry.space_group_name_H-M   'P 1'
#
loop_
_entity.id
_entity.type
_entity.pdbx_description
1 polymer ?
#
loop_
_entity_poly.entity_id
_entity_poly.type
_entity_poly.pdbx_seq_one_letter_code
_entity_poly.pdbx_strand_id
1 'polypeptide(L)'
;MTQYLPPNLLALFAPRDPIPYLPPTEKLPHEKTQGTYTGVSQYLNLFEDPKDTPPPTRVETREERIERKRREKAEQVAYKLEQDIALWSIHSAVVRQY
;
A
#
# COMPACT_ATOMS: atom_id res chain seq x y z
N MET A 1 -0.89 47.20 -12.40
CA MET A 1 0.54 47.41 -12.71
C MET A 1 0.80 48.60 -13.66
N THR A 2 -0.14 49.01 -14.54
CA THR A 2 0.00 50.20 -15.43
C THR A 2 -0.77 51.46 -14.97
N GLN A 3 -1.32 51.43 -13.76
CA GLN A 3 -2.38 52.36 -13.29
C GLN A 3 -1.95 53.82 -13.10
N TYR A 4 -0.67 54.08 -12.83
CA TYR A 4 -0.15 55.43 -12.53
C TYR A 4 0.87 55.92 -13.55
N LEU A 5 0.72 55.53 -14.81
CA LEU A 5 1.58 56.02 -15.90
C LEU A 5 1.11 57.40 -16.39
N PRO A 6 2.04 58.24 -16.87
CA PRO A 6 1.68 59.50 -17.51
C PRO A 6 0.86 59.25 -18.79
N PRO A 7 -0.01 60.19 -19.21
CA PRO A 7 -0.99 59.97 -20.28
C PRO A 7 -0.39 59.45 -21.60
N ASN A 8 0.80 59.93 -21.97
CA ASN A 8 1.50 59.48 -23.18
C ASN A 8 1.85 57.99 -23.16
N LEU A 9 2.20 57.45 -21.99
CA LEU A 9 2.51 56.04 -21.82
C LEU A 9 1.25 55.21 -21.54
N LEU A 10 0.24 55.79 -20.89
CA LEU A 10 -1.04 55.13 -20.63
C LEU A 10 -1.77 54.80 -21.94
N ALA A 11 -1.69 55.70 -22.94
CA ALA A 11 -2.33 55.52 -24.25
C ALA A 11 -1.87 54.25 -25.00
N LEU A 12 -0.65 53.76 -24.73
CA LEU A 12 -0.12 52.54 -25.33
C LEU A 12 -0.85 51.27 -24.85
N PHE A 13 -1.59 51.37 -23.75
CA PHE A 13 -2.39 50.29 -23.16
C PHE A 13 -3.87 50.42 -23.50
N ALA A 14 -4.24 51.23 -24.50
CA ALA A 14 -5.60 51.26 -25.02
C ALA A 14 -6.01 49.87 -25.54
N PRO A 15 -7.27 49.46 -25.34
CA PRO A 15 -7.76 48.20 -25.87
C PRO A 15 -7.72 48.22 -27.40
N ARG A 16 -7.50 47.05 -27.99
CA ARG A 16 -7.70 46.84 -29.44
C ARG A 16 -9.18 46.77 -29.76
N ASP A 17 -9.50 46.86 -31.05
CA ASP A 17 -10.83 46.55 -31.55
C ASP A 17 -11.29 45.16 -31.09
N PRO A 18 -12.59 44.98 -30.80
CA PRO A 18 -13.12 43.70 -30.36
C PRO A 18 -12.89 42.63 -31.43
N ILE A 19 -12.61 41.42 -30.97
CA ILE A 19 -12.36 40.28 -31.85
C ILE A 19 -13.67 39.89 -32.56
N PRO A 20 -13.64 39.56 -33.86
CA PRO A 20 -14.80 39.02 -34.55
C PRO A 20 -15.34 37.77 -33.86
N TYR A 21 -16.66 37.67 -33.76
CA TYR A 21 -17.31 36.51 -33.17
C TYR A 21 -17.03 35.24 -34.00
N LEU A 22 -16.64 34.18 -33.30
CA LEU A 22 -16.60 32.82 -33.84
C LEU A 22 -17.44 31.91 -32.94
N PRO A 23 -18.21 30.97 -33.51
CA PRO A 23 -18.96 30.02 -32.71
C PRO A 23 -18.01 29.11 -31.91
N PRO A 24 -18.40 28.64 -30.72
CA PRO A 24 -17.65 27.64 -29.97
C PRO A 24 -17.40 26.38 -30.80
N THR A 25 -16.20 25.79 -30.67
CA THR A 25 -15.81 24.58 -31.42
C THR A 25 -16.60 23.35 -31.01
N GLU A 26 -17.05 23.29 -29.76
CA GLU A 26 -17.81 22.19 -29.20
C GLU A 26 -19.11 22.68 -28.57
N LYS A 27 -20.11 21.81 -28.54
CA LYS A 27 -21.37 22.04 -27.84
C LYS A 27 -21.14 22.12 -26.32
N LEU A 28 -22.06 22.76 -25.60
CA LEU A 28 -21.98 22.81 -24.14
C LEU A 28 -22.12 21.40 -23.54
N PRO A 29 -21.57 21.13 -22.34
CA PRO A 29 -21.59 19.79 -21.74
C PRO A 29 -22.97 19.13 -21.66
N HIS A 30 -24.05 19.90 -21.45
CA HIS A 30 -25.41 19.40 -21.37
C HIS A 30 -26.08 19.19 -22.74
N GLU A 31 -25.50 19.75 -23.81
CA GLU A 31 -25.92 19.55 -25.20
C GLU A 31 -25.14 18.41 -25.87
N LYS A 32 -24.06 17.94 -25.22
CA LYS A 32 -23.29 16.79 -25.68
C LYS A 32 -24.09 15.52 -25.41
N THR A 33 -24.59 14.89 -26.46
CA THR A 33 -25.11 13.51 -26.39
C THR A 33 -23.92 12.55 -26.32
N GLN A 34 -23.34 12.39 -25.12
CA GLN A 34 -22.35 11.35 -24.86
C GLN A 34 -23.06 10.04 -24.50
N GLY A 35 -22.44 8.91 -24.81
CA GLY A 35 -22.90 7.62 -24.30
C GLY A 35 -22.96 7.66 -22.77
N THR A 36 -24.07 7.22 -22.19
CA THR A 36 -24.23 7.17 -20.73
C THR A 36 -23.29 6.15 -20.11
N TYR A 37 -22.74 6.44 -18.93
CA TYR A 37 -22.02 5.44 -18.16
C TYR A 37 -22.90 4.22 -17.90
N THR A 38 -22.36 3.02 -18.17
CA THR A 38 -23.02 1.74 -17.89
C THR A 38 -22.50 1.16 -16.58
N GLY A 39 -23.32 0.36 -15.89
CA GLY A 39 -22.91 -0.36 -14.70
C GLY A 39 -21.98 -1.54 -15.00
N VAL A 40 -21.53 -2.23 -13.95
CA VAL A 40 -20.63 -3.39 -14.04
C VAL A 40 -21.35 -4.75 -14.12
N SER A 41 -22.69 -4.76 -14.17
CA SER A 41 -23.49 -5.99 -14.10
C SER A 41 -23.14 -7.02 -15.19
N GLN A 42 -22.76 -6.53 -16.37
CA GLN A 42 -22.36 -7.35 -17.52
C GLN A 42 -21.07 -8.15 -17.29
N TYR A 43 -20.31 -7.84 -16.24
CA TYR A 43 -19.02 -8.45 -15.94
C TYR A 43 -19.06 -9.37 -14.71
N LEU A 44 -20.20 -9.48 -14.02
CA LEU A 44 -20.30 -10.29 -12.80
C LEU A 44 -20.12 -11.79 -13.07
N ASN A 45 -20.38 -12.24 -14.29
CA ASN A 45 -20.15 -13.62 -14.75
C ASN A 45 -18.67 -13.97 -14.91
N LEU A 46 -17.75 -13.00 -14.80
CA LEU A 46 -16.31 -13.22 -14.89
C LEU A 46 -15.67 -13.58 -13.54
N PHE A 47 -16.42 -13.48 -12.44
CA PHE A 47 -15.93 -13.93 -11.13
C PHE A 47 -15.88 -15.46 -11.06
N GLU A 48 -14.89 -15.98 -10.33
CA GLU A 48 -14.72 -17.42 -10.10
C GLU A 48 -15.93 -18.01 -9.35
N ASP A 49 -16.31 -19.25 -9.67
CA ASP A 49 -17.31 -19.99 -8.89
C ASP A 49 -16.73 -20.23 -7.48
N PRO A 50 -17.42 -19.83 -6.40
CA PRO A 50 -17.01 -20.10 -5.03
C PRO A 50 -16.71 -21.57 -4.72
N LYS A 51 -17.18 -22.51 -5.57
CA LYS A 51 -16.85 -23.94 -5.48
C LYS A 51 -15.45 -24.28 -5.98
N ASP A 52 -14.94 -23.51 -6.94
CA ASP A 52 -13.63 -23.73 -7.58
C ASP A 52 -12.52 -22.93 -6.89
N THR A 53 -12.88 -21.95 -6.06
CA THR A 53 -11.92 -21.18 -5.26
C THR A 53 -11.52 -21.95 -4.00
N PRO A 54 -10.25 -22.39 -3.85
CA PRO A 54 -9.81 -22.99 -2.60
C PRO A 54 -9.93 -21.96 -1.47
N PRO A 55 -10.15 -22.40 -0.21
CA PRO A 55 -10.19 -21.49 0.93
C PRO A 55 -8.88 -20.69 0.97
N PRO A 56 -8.94 -19.38 1.30
CA PRO A 56 -7.75 -18.53 1.33
C PRO A 56 -6.65 -19.20 2.14
N THR A 57 -5.49 -19.42 1.52
CA THR A 57 -4.33 -19.98 2.22
C THR A 57 -3.89 -18.97 3.27
N ARG A 58 -4.26 -19.21 4.53
CA ARG A 58 -3.82 -18.37 5.65
C ARG A 58 -2.31 -18.56 5.78
N VAL A 59 -1.56 -17.52 5.40
CA VAL A 59 -0.14 -17.43 5.72
C VAL A 59 0.00 -17.15 7.21
N GLU A 60 1.02 -17.72 7.86
CA GLU A 60 1.32 -17.47 9.27
C GLU A 60 1.34 -15.97 9.57
N THR A 61 0.57 -15.57 10.58
CA THR A 61 0.63 -14.24 11.15
C THR A 61 1.97 -14.02 11.86
N ARG A 62 2.33 -12.75 12.11
CA ARG A 62 3.57 -12.39 12.81
C ARG A 62 3.65 -13.01 14.21
N GLU A 63 2.52 -13.13 14.90
CA GLU A 63 2.42 -13.69 16.25
C GLU A 63 2.69 -15.20 16.25
N GLU A 64 2.02 -15.95 15.36
CA GLU A 64 2.25 -17.39 15.16
C GLU A 64 3.72 -17.69 14.83
N ARG A 65 4.35 -16.85 14.00
CA ARG A 65 5.77 -16.98 13.66
C ARG A 65 6.69 -16.78 14.86
N ILE A 66 6.37 -15.85 15.76
CA ILE A 66 7.14 -15.59 16.98
C ILE A 66 6.98 -16.75 17.96
N GLU A 67 5.76 -17.25 18.12
CA GLU A 67 5.46 -18.37 19.00
C GLU A 67 6.17 -19.65 18.55
N ARG A 68 6.15 -19.95 17.24
CA ARG A 68 6.89 -21.09 16.66
C ARG A 68 8.38 -21.02 17.01
N LYS A 69 9.02 -19.87 16.75
CA LYS A 69 10.44 -19.67 17.09
C LYS A 69 10.73 -19.80 18.58
N ARG A 70 9.82 -19.32 19.44
CA ARG A 70 9.97 -19.41 20.89
C ARG A 70 9.90 -20.86 21.36
N ARG A 71 8.96 -21.63 20.80
CA ARG A 71 8.80 -23.06 21.10
C ARG A 71 10.00 -23.87 20.64
N GLU A 72 10.44 -23.70 19.39
CA GLU A 72 11.64 -24.37 18.85
C GLU A 72 12.88 -24.05 19.70
N LYS A 73 13.06 -22.79 20.11
CA LYS A 73 14.18 -22.38 20.96
C LYS A 73 14.08 -23.01 22.37
N ALA A 74 12.88 -23.06 22.94
CA ALA A 74 12.67 -23.68 24.25
C ALA A 74 12.98 -25.18 24.22
N GLU A 75 12.55 -25.89 23.18
CA GLU A 75 12.83 -27.31 22.97
C GLU A 75 14.34 -27.57 22.80
N GLN A 76 15.05 -26.75 22.01
CA GLN A 76 16.51 -26.84 21.88
C GLN A 76 17.25 -26.62 23.21
N VAL A 77 16.83 -25.62 23.99
CA VAL A 77 17.43 -25.33 25.29
C VAL A 77 17.19 -26.46 26.27
N ALA A 78 15.97 -27.03 26.29
CA ALA A 78 15.63 -28.17 27.14
C ALA A 78 16.49 -29.39 26.80
N TYR A 79 16.61 -29.73 25.51
CA TYR A 79 17.44 -30.84 25.05
C TYR A 79 18.91 -30.67 25.46
N LYS A 80 19.48 -29.48 25.28
CA LYS A 80 20.85 -29.19 25.70
C LYS A 80 21.02 -29.33 27.21
N LEU A 81 20.07 -28.81 27.98
CA LEU A 81 20.12 -28.89 29.44
C LEU A 81 20.07 -30.35 29.93
N GLU A 82 19.26 -31.21 29.31
CA GLU A 82 19.23 -32.64 29.63
C GLU A 82 20.57 -33.32 29.36
N GLN A 83 21.23 -33.00 28.24
CA GLN A 83 22.58 -33.49 27.95
C GLN A 83 23.61 -33.00 28.98
N ASP A 84 23.57 -31.71 29.31
CA ASP A 84 24.48 -31.09 30.28
C ASP A 84 24.29 -31.70 31.67
N ILE A 85 23.04 -31.96 32.10
CA ILE A 85 22.72 -32.66 33.37
C ILE A 85 23.28 -34.09 33.36
N ALA A 86 23.12 -34.82 32.25
CA ALA A 86 23.64 -36.19 32.15
C ALA A 86 25.17 -36.24 32.21
N LEU A 87 25.86 -35.20 31.70
CA LEU A 87 27.32 -35.08 31.75
C LEU A 87 27.83 -34.51 33.10
N TRP A 88 26.96 -33.91 33.90
CA TRP A 88 27.37 -33.20 35.10
C TRP A 88 27.70 -34.15 36.26
N SER A 89 28.97 -34.16 36.68
CA SER A 89 29.47 -34.89 37.84
C SER A 89 29.98 -33.93 38.92
N ILE A 90 29.34 -33.95 40.10
CA ILE A 90 29.75 -33.16 41.27
C ILE A 90 31.07 -33.71 41.88
N HIS A 91 31.30 -35.02 41.79
CA HIS A 91 32.42 -35.69 42.47
C HIS A 91 33.76 -35.55 41.74
N SER A 92 33.79 -35.19 40.45
CA SER A 92 35.05 -35.04 39.70
C SER A 92 35.79 -33.73 39.96
N ALA A 93 35.20 -32.78 40.70
CA ALA A 93 35.79 -31.46 40.95
C ALA A 93 36.59 -31.34 42.27
N VAL A 94 36.56 -32.34 43.16
CA VAL A 94 37.13 -32.20 44.53
C VAL A 94 38.41 -33.01 44.77
N VAL A 95 38.93 -33.79 43.82
CA VAL A 95 40.11 -34.67 44.08
C VAL A 95 41.44 -34.08 43.59
N ARG A 96 41.67 -32.78 43.77
CA ARG A 96 43.03 -32.21 43.65
C ARG A 96 43.33 -31.28 44.82
N GLN A 97 43.84 -31.87 45.90
CA GLN A 97 45.05 -31.45 46.62
C GLN A 97 45.03 -32.02 48.05
N TYR A 98 45.67 -33.18 48.21
CA TYR A 98 46.53 -33.50 49.36
C TYR A 98 47.80 -34.12 48.82
#